data_AF-A0AA96CLR9-F1
#
_entry.id   AF-A0AA96CLR9-F1
#
_cell.length_a   1.000
_cell.length_b   1.000
_cell.length_c   1.000
_cell.angle_alpha   90.00
_cell.angle_beta   90.00
_cell.angle_gamma   90.00
#
_symmetry.space_group_name_H-M   'P 1'
#
loop_
_entity.id
_entity.type
_entity.pdbx_description
1 polymer ?
#
loop_
_entity_poly.entity_id
_entity_poly.type
_entity_poly.pdbx_seq_one_letter_code
_entity_poly.pdbx_strand_id
1 'polypeptide(L)'
;MKKTLKKLALVSMITMLSSSIFASEMKKGVEELSPEVRVLLVKEMQGIEQGMKDVFSYIIAGNWPEVKKIAVKIKESYILKQNLTKEQAHELDVKLPKGFLELDGKFHNQAGMLSHAADMENTELANFYTYKMQESCISCHSTYAQSKFPLFSKTLAEDVHSH
;
A
#
# COMPACT_ATOMS: atom_id res chain seq x y z
N MET A 1 0.86 64.27 13.16
CA MET A 1 0.22 62.93 13.00
C MET A 1 1.00 62.13 11.96
N LYS A 2 1.29 60.85 12.27
CA LYS A 2 2.00 59.77 11.51
C LYS A 2 3.21 59.23 12.33
N LYS A 3 2.95 58.58 13.47
CA LYS A 3 2.83 57.11 13.68
C LYS A 3 4.08 56.31 13.25
N THR A 4 4.98 56.12 14.21
CA THR A 4 5.64 54.85 14.58
C THR A 4 5.99 53.88 13.45
N LEU A 5 7.20 54.04 12.91
CA LEU A 5 7.91 53.03 12.12
C LEU A 5 9.02 52.46 13.01
N LYS A 6 8.80 51.27 13.58
CA LYS A 6 9.80 50.33 14.17
C LYS A 6 9.08 49.39 15.12
N LYS A 7 8.73 48.21 14.63
CA LYS A 7 8.58 46.92 15.35
C LYS A 7 7.93 45.93 14.39
N LEU A 8 8.67 45.51 13.38
CA LEU A 8 8.28 44.38 12.54
C LEU A 8 9.54 43.62 12.10
N ALA A 9 10.22 43.00 13.07
CA ALA A 9 11.36 42.15 12.80
C ALA A 9 11.64 41.26 14.01
N LEU A 10 10.73 40.35 14.38
CA LEU A 10 11.11 39.20 15.23
C LEU A 10 10.05 38.09 15.37
N VAL A 11 9.45 37.56 14.30
CA VAL A 11 8.83 36.22 14.37
C VAL A 11 8.87 35.57 12.99
N SER A 12 10.01 35.02 12.56
CA SER A 12 10.05 34.26 11.28
C SER A 12 11.13 33.16 11.22
N MET A 13 11.52 32.54 12.34
CA MET A 13 12.65 31.59 12.28
C MET A 13 12.54 30.42 13.27
N ILE A 14 11.38 29.74 13.35
CA ILE A 14 11.28 28.44 14.04
C ILE A 14 10.22 27.55 13.37
N THR A 15 10.45 27.07 12.15
CA THR A 15 9.65 25.96 11.57
C THR A 15 10.43 25.12 10.54
N MET A 16 11.74 24.92 10.70
CA MET A 16 12.54 24.10 9.75
C MET A 16 13.31 22.92 10.37
N LEU A 17 12.98 22.49 11.59
CA LEU A 17 13.70 21.39 12.26
C LEU A 17 12.93 20.05 12.41
N SER A 18 11.82 19.85 11.70
CA SER A 18 10.99 18.64 11.89
C SER A 18 11.14 17.56 10.82
N SER A 19 11.87 17.79 9.73
CA SER A 19 11.89 16.87 8.58
C SER A 19 12.72 15.60 8.80
N SER A 20 13.70 15.62 9.71
CA SER A 20 14.66 14.52 9.87
C SER A 20 14.11 13.31 10.63
N ILE A 21 13.04 13.50 11.41
CA ILE A 21 12.44 12.43 12.23
C ILE A 21 11.57 11.51 11.36
N PHE A 22 10.86 12.06 10.37
CA PHE A 22 10.02 11.26 9.46
C PHE A 22 10.83 10.32 8.55
N ALA A 23 12.04 10.71 8.16
CA ALA A 23 12.86 9.93 7.23
C ALA A 23 13.44 8.64 7.84
N SER A 24 13.62 8.57 9.17
CA SER A 24 14.16 7.38 9.82
C SER A 24 13.11 6.29 10.09
N GLU A 25 11.85 6.67 10.33
CA GLU A 25 10.73 5.71 10.43
C GLU A 25 10.45 5.02 9.09
N MET A 26 10.66 5.70 7.96
CA MET A 26 10.38 5.13 6.63
C MET A 26 11.33 3.99 6.21
N LYS A 27 12.49 3.81 6.86
CA LYS A 27 13.47 2.78 6.46
C LYS A 27 13.23 1.40 7.05
N LYS A 28 12.20 1.25 7.89
CA LYS A 28 11.92 0.05 8.68
C LYS A 28 10.61 -0.58 8.19
N GLY A 29 10.64 -1.10 6.96
CA GLY A 29 9.49 -1.75 6.33
C GLY A 29 9.38 -3.21 6.74
N VAL A 30 9.09 -4.08 5.77
CA VAL A 30 8.99 -5.53 5.99
C VAL A 30 10.31 -6.19 6.39
N GLU A 31 11.43 -5.46 6.35
CA GLU A 31 12.76 -5.95 6.70
C GLU A 31 12.95 -6.23 8.19
N GLU A 32 12.16 -5.62 9.08
CA GLU A 32 12.26 -5.83 10.54
C GLU A 32 11.59 -7.12 11.02
N LEU A 33 10.75 -7.71 10.18
CA LEU A 33 10.05 -8.95 10.46
C LEU A 33 11.04 -10.13 10.51
N SER A 34 10.74 -11.10 11.38
CA SER A 34 11.44 -12.37 11.45
C SER A 34 11.44 -13.09 10.09
N PRO A 35 12.47 -13.89 9.77
CA PRO A 35 12.50 -14.66 8.53
C PRO A 35 11.24 -15.51 8.33
N GLU A 36 10.72 -16.11 9.41
CA GLU A 36 9.52 -16.94 9.39
C GLU A 36 8.29 -16.13 8.98
N VAL A 37 8.06 -14.96 9.57
CA VAL A 37 6.93 -14.09 9.21
C VAL A 37 7.10 -13.52 7.80
N ARG A 38 8.32 -13.19 7.38
CA ARG A 38 8.57 -12.73 6.00
C ARG A 38 8.25 -13.78 4.96
N VAL A 39 8.55 -15.06 5.21
CA VAL A 39 8.18 -16.16 4.32
C VAL A 39 6.67 -16.23 4.16
N LEU A 40 5.94 -16.12 5.27
CA LEU A 40 4.48 -16.15 5.25
C LEU A 40 3.88 -14.94 4.51
N LEU A 41 4.39 -13.74 4.74
CA LEU A 41 4.00 -12.52 4.01
C LEU A 41 4.27 -12.64 2.51
N VAL A 42 5.43 -13.19 2.10
CA VAL A 42 5.74 -13.40 0.68
C VAL A 42 4.76 -14.36 0.01
N LYS A 43 4.39 -15.45 0.72
CA LYS A 43 3.43 -16.42 0.21
C LYS A 43 2.05 -15.81 -0.03
N GLU A 44 1.61 -14.94 0.88
CA GLU A 44 0.37 -14.20 0.70
C GLU A 44 0.44 -13.26 -0.50
N MET A 45 1.51 -12.46 -0.61
CA MET A 45 1.67 -11.52 -1.74
C MET A 45 1.68 -12.25 -3.10
N GLN A 46 2.24 -13.47 -3.18
CA GLN A 46 2.18 -14.32 -4.37
C GLN A 46 0.74 -14.78 -4.68
N GLY A 47 -0.03 -15.14 -3.65
CA GLY A 47 -1.44 -15.49 -3.81
C GLY A 47 -2.29 -14.32 -4.28
N ILE A 48 -2.04 -13.13 -3.73
CA ILE A 48 -2.68 -11.87 -4.15
C ILE A 48 -2.34 -11.55 -5.59
N GLU A 49 -1.06 -11.61 -5.97
CA GLU A 49 -0.61 -11.34 -7.34
C GLU A 49 -1.30 -12.27 -8.34
N GLN A 50 -1.40 -13.56 -8.02
CA GLN A 50 -2.11 -14.52 -8.87
C GLN A 50 -3.60 -14.17 -8.96
N GLY A 51 -4.25 -13.88 -7.83
CA GLY A 51 -5.66 -13.47 -7.81
C GLY A 51 -5.92 -12.23 -8.67
N MET A 52 -5.02 -11.25 -8.64
CA MET A 52 -5.14 -10.06 -9.50
C MET A 52 -5.01 -10.38 -11.00
N LYS A 53 -4.08 -11.27 -11.39
CA LYS A 53 -3.95 -11.73 -12.79
C LYS A 53 -5.20 -12.47 -13.26
N ASP A 54 -5.77 -13.30 -12.38
CA ASP A 54 -6.99 -14.05 -12.66
C ASP A 54 -8.20 -13.10 -12.78
N VAL A 55 -8.34 -12.11 -11.90
CA VAL A 55 -9.37 -11.07 -11.99
C VAL A 55 -9.35 -10.38 -13.34
N PHE A 56 -8.18 -9.95 -13.81
CA PHE A 56 -8.04 -9.33 -15.13
C PHE A 56 -8.57 -10.25 -16.25
N SER A 57 -8.17 -11.51 -16.22
CA SER A 57 -8.59 -12.50 -17.21
C SER A 57 -10.11 -12.76 -17.17
N TYR A 58 -10.69 -12.86 -15.97
CA TYR A 58 -12.12 -13.11 -15.81
C TYR A 58 -12.99 -11.90 -16.13
N ILE A 59 -12.51 -10.67 -15.90
CA ILE A 59 -13.20 -9.45 -16.36
C ILE A 59 -13.32 -9.46 -17.89
N ILE A 60 -12.23 -9.77 -18.61
CA ILE A 60 -12.25 -9.86 -20.09
C ILE A 60 -13.24 -10.93 -20.55
N ALA A 61 -13.30 -12.06 -19.85
CA ALA A 61 -14.21 -13.15 -20.17
C ALA A 61 -15.67 -12.91 -19.70
N GLY A 62 -15.96 -11.82 -18.98
CA GLY A 62 -17.27 -11.57 -18.37
C GLY A 62 -17.65 -12.57 -17.27
N ASN A 63 -16.68 -13.28 -16.67
CA ASN A 63 -16.93 -14.28 -15.64
C ASN A 63 -17.01 -13.64 -14.25
N TRP A 64 -18.09 -12.91 -13.99
CA TRP A 64 -18.34 -12.19 -12.75
C TRP A 64 -18.35 -13.06 -11.49
N PRO A 65 -18.90 -14.30 -11.50
CA PRO A 65 -18.82 -15.19 -10.34
C PRO A 65 -17.39 -15.47 -9.88
N GLU A 66 -16.45 -15.69 -10.81
CA GLU A 66 -15.04 -15.91 -10.45
C GLU A 66 -14.34 -14.62 -10.03
N VAL A 67 -14.64 -13.47 -10.65
CA VAL A 67 -14.15 -12.15 -10.18
C VAL A 67 -14.57 -11.92 -8.73
N LYS A 68 -15.87 -12.09 -8.41
CA LYS A 68 -16.42 -11.94 -7.06
C LYS A 68 -15.73 -12.88 -6.08
N LYS A 69 -15.61 -14.16 -6.42
CA LYS A 69 -14.96 -15.18 -5.58
C LYS A 69 -13.51 -14.83 -5.26
N ILE A 70 -12.74 -14.38 -6.23
CA ILE A 70 -11.35 -13.96 -6.00
C ILE A 70 -11.30 -12.68 -5.16
N ALA A 71 -12.15 -11.69 -5.47
CA ALA A 71 -12.21 -10.44 -4.73
C ALA A 71 -12.58 -10.65 -3.25
N VAL A 72 -13.51 -11.57 -2.96
CA VAL A 72 -13.83 -12.00 -1.58
C VAL A 72 -12.63 -12.66 -0.93
N LYS A 73 -11.96 -13.60 -1.61
CA LYS A 73 -10.76 -14.25 -1.07
C LYS A 73 -9.68 -13.23 -0.73
N ILE A 74 -9.41 -12.26 -1.60
CA ILE A 74 -8.45 -11.19 -1.35
C ILE A 74 -8.92 -10.31 -0.18
N LYS A 75 -10.19 -9.89 -0.13
CA LYS A 75 -10.75 -9.13 1.00
C LYS A 75 -10.55 -9.86 2.34
N GLU A 76 -10.70 -11.18 2.34
CA GLU A 76 -10.60 -12.02 3.54
C GLU A 76 -9.16 -12.47 3.84
N SER A 77 -8.24 -12.34 2.89
CA SER A 77 -6.85 -12.77 3.01
C SER A 77 -6.00 -11.83 3.87
N TYR A 78 -6.56 -11.13 4.84
CA TYR A 78 -5.80 -10.26 5.75
C TYR A 78 -4.61 -11.00 6.33
N ILE A 79 -3.42 -10.57 5.90
CA ILE A 79 -2.05 -10.88 6.26
C ILE A 79 -1.63 -12.27 6.74
N LEU A 80 -2.47 -13.14 7.30
CA LEU A 80 -2.31 -14.58 7.57
C LEU A 80 -3.34 -15.06 8.61
N LYS A 81 -4.58 -14.52 8.61
CA LYS A 81 -5.60 -14.83 9.65
C LYS A 81 -5.89 -16.32 9.91
N GLN A 82 -5.45 -17.22 9.03
CA GLN A 82 -5.62 -18.68 9.15
C GLN A 82 -4.34 -19.43 9.59
N ASN A 83 -3.14 -18.83 9.49
CA ASN A 83 -1.86 -19.55 9.64
C ASN A 83 -0.85 -18.89 10.62
N LEU A 84 -1.21 -17.79 11.29
CA LEU A 84 -0.33 -17.18 12.30
C LEU A 84 -0.44 -17.86 13.65
N THR A 85 0.70 -18.00 14.32
CA THR A 85 0.71 -18.13 15.79
C THR A 85 0.41 -16.77 16.44
N LYS A 86 0.10 -16.77 17.75
CA LYS A 86 -0.14 -15.54 18.50
C LYS A 86 1.09 -14.63 18.51
N GLU A 87 2.28 -15.23 18.57
CA GLU A 87 3.56 -14.53 18.58
C GLU A 87 3.83 -13.85 17.25
N GLN A 88 3.51 -14.51 16.13
CA GLN A 88 3.66 -13.94 14.79
C GLN A 88 2.64 -12.83 14.53
N ALA A 89 1.40 -12.98 15.00
CA ALA A 89 0.40 -11.92 14.93
C ALA A 89 0.84 -10.68 15.74
N HIS A 90 1.35 -10.91 16.96
CA HIS A 90 1.90 -9.83 17.78
C HIS A 90 3.12 -9.17 17.13
N GLU A 91 3.98 -9.94 16.47
CA GLU A 91 5.13 -9.39 15.75
C GLU A 91 4.70 -8.42 14.64
N LEU A 92 3.69 -8.80 13.85
CA LEU A 92 3.15 -7.94 12.80
C LEU A 92 2.60 -6.63 13.39
N ASP A 93 1.82 -6.71 14.47
CA ASP A 93 1.22 -5.54 15.12
C ASP A 93 2.27 -4.56 15.69
N VAL A 94 3.40 -5.08 16.18
CA VAL A 94 4.46 -4.27 16.81
C VAL A 94 5.45 -3.72 15.80
N LYS A 95 5.81 -4.51 14.78
CA LYS A 95 6.92 -4.16 13.87
C LYS A 95 6.47 -3.49 12.58
N LEU A 96 5.25 -3.72 12.12
CA LEU A 96 4.79 -3.08 10.89
C LEU A 96 4.47 -1.61 11.13
N PRO A 97 4.95 -0.70 10.27
CA PRO A 97 4.59 0.71 10.35
C PRO A 97 3.08 0.90 10.21
N LYS A 98 2.50 1.88 10.92
CA LYS A 98 1.06 2.19 10.79
C LYS A 98 0.64 2.43 9.34
N GLY A 99 1.45 3.15 8.57
CA GLY A 99 1.16 3.41 7.17
C GLY A 99 1.19 2.16 6.28
N PHE A 100 1.90 1.09 6.67
CA PHE A 100 1.81 -0.20 6.00
C PHE A 100 0.42 -0.82 6.23
N LEU A 101 -0.02 -0.86 7.51
CA LEU A 101 -1.33 -1.40 7.89
C LEU A 101 -2.50 -0.62 7.26
N GLU A 102 -2.35 0.70 7.11
CA GLU A 102 -3.33 1.54 6.43
C GLU A 102 -3.44 1.22 4.93
N LEU A 103 -2.31 1.05 4.23
CA LEU A 103 -2.30 0.68 2.83
C LEU A 103 -2.86 -0.73 2.60
N ASP A 104 -2.51 -1.68 3.47
CA ASP A 104 -3.04 -3.04 3.47
C ASP A 104 -4.56 -3.04 3.67
N GLY A 105 -5.05 -2.36 4.71
CA GLY A 105 -6.48 -2.24 4.97
C GLY A 105 -7.23 -1.56 3.81
N LYS A 106 -6.65 -0.53 3.19
CA LYS A 106 -7.21 0.11 2.00
C LYS A 106 -7.29 -0.86 0.82
N PHE A 107 -6.26 -1.68 0.59
CA PHE A 107 -6.24 -2.70 -0.45
C PHE A 107 -7.36 -3.74 -0.25
N HIS A 108 -7.52 -4.28 0.95
CA HIS A 108 -8.59 -5.25 1.27
C HIS A 108 -9.99 -4.63 1.12
N ASN A 109 -10.17 -3.37 1.50
CA ASN A 109 -11.42 -2.64 1.29
C ASN A 109 -11.74 -2.49 -0.21
N GLN A 110 -10.73 -2.16 -1.04
CA GLN A 110 -10.90 -2.09 -2.49
C GLN A 110 -11.28 -3.44 -3.10
N ALA A 111 -10.70 -4.55 -2.60
CA ALA A 111 -11.13 -5.89 -3.00
C ALA A 111 -12.59 -6.18 -2.63
N GLY A 112 -13.05 -5.71 -1.45
CA GLY A 112 -14.47 -5.76 -1.10
C GLY A 112 -15.37 -4.98 -2.06
N MET A 113 -14.92 -3.79 -2.49
CA MET A 113 -15.65 -3.00 -3.47
C MET A 113 -15.66 -3.65 -4.87
N LEU A 114 -14.54 -4.27 -5.29
CA LEU A 114 -14.48 -5.08 -6.50
C LEU A 114 -15.47 -6.25 -6.44
N SER A 115 -15.58 -6.92 -5.29
CA SER A 115 -16.58 -7.98 -5.10
C SER A 115 -18.01 -7.47 -5.31
N HIS A 116 -18.33 -6.27 -4.82
CA HIS A 116 -19.65 -5.67 -5.05
C HIS A 116 -19.85 -5.24 -6.51
N ALA A 117 -18.83 -4.70 -7.16
CA ALA A 117 -18.88 -4.36 -8.58
C ALA A 117 -19.13 -5.60 -9.46
N ALA A 118 -18.46 -6.72 -9.15
CA ALA A 118 -18.66 -8.00 -9.82
C ALA A 118 -20.07 -8.56 -9.58
N ASP A 119 -20.62 -8.44 -8.37
CA ASP A 119 -22.00 -8.86 -8.06
C ASP A 119 -23.05 -8.10 -8.87
N MET A 120 -22.77 -6.84 -9.21
CA MET A 120 -23.61 -6.01 -10.07
C MET A 120 -23.27 -6.14 -11.57
N GLU A 121 -22.30 -6.98 -11.92
CA GLU A 121 -21.76 -7.13 -13.28
C GLU A 121 -21.31 -5.79 -13.91
N ASN A 122 -20.91 -4.84 -13.06
CA ASN A 122 -20.55 -3.49 -13.49
C ASN A 122 -19.08 -3.46 -13.92
N THR A 123 -18.85 -3.54 -15.24
CA THR A 123 -17.51 -3.58 -15.83
C THR A 123 -16.69 -2.32 -15.53
N GLU A 124 -17.31 -1.14 -15.53
CA GLU A 124 -16.61 0.11 -15.24
C GLU A 124 -16.08 0.14 -13.80
N LEU A 125 -16.95 -0.18 -12.83
CA LEU A 125 -16.56 -0.25 -11.43
C LEU A 125 -15.58 -1.38 -11.14
N ALA A 126 -15.72 -2.53 -11.80
CA ALA A 126 -14.79 -3.64 -11.63
C ALA A 126 -13.38 -3.25 -12.09
N ASN A 127 -13.25 -2.61 -13.26
CA ASN A 127 -11.97 -2.09 -13.73
C ASN A 127 -11.42 -0.99 -12.83
N PHE A 128 -12.28 -0.07 -12.37
CA PHE A 128 -11.88 0.98 -11.44
C PHE A 128 -11.27 0.40 -10.17
N TYR A 129 -11.96 -0.51 -9.47
CA TYR A 129 -11.43 -1.08 -8.23
C TYR A 129 -10.22 -1.99 -8.44
N THR A 130 -10.14 -2.70 -9.58
CA THR A 130 -8.93 -3.44 -9.97
C THR A 130 -7.72 -2.50 -10.09
N TYR A 131 -7.90 -1.36 -10.74
CA TYR A 131 -6.86 -0.33 -10.85
C TYR A 131 -6.50 0.27 -9.47
N LYS A 132 -7.49 0.57 -8.62
CA LYS A 132 -7.23 1.06 -7.26
C LYS A 132 -6.44 0.06 -6.41
N MET A 133 -6.68 -1.24 -6.57
CA MET A 133 -5.89 -2.30 -5.92
C MET A 133 -4.44 -2.29 -6.42
N GLN A 134 -4.22 -2.17 -7.74
CA GLN A 134 -2.88 -2.06 -8.32
C GLN A 134 -2.10 -0.83 -7.80
N GLU A 135 -2.75 0.33 -7.68
CA GLU A 135 -2.15 1.52 -7.08
C GLU A 135 -1.69 1.27 -5.62
N SER A 136 -2.50 0.52 -4.85
CA SER A 136 -2.15 0.16 -3.47
C SER A 136 -0.94 -0.78 -3.42
N CYS A 137 -0.83 -1.77 -4.32
CA CYS A 137 0.35 -2.62 -4.44
C CYS A 137 1.61 -1.80 -4.71
N ILE A 138 1.55 -0.89 -5.69
CA ILE A 138 2.69 -0.03 -6.05
C ILE A 138 3.07 0.85 -4.87
N SER A 139 2.10 1.53 -4.25
CA SER A 139 2.33 2.45 -3.13
C SER A 139 2.95 1.75 -1.92
N CYS A 140 2.50 0.53 -1.61
CA CYS A 140 3.05 -0.25 -0.51
C CYS A 140 4.48 -0.72 -0.85
N HIS A 141 4.68 -1.28 -2.04
CA HIS A 141 5.99 -1.82 -2.44
C HIS A 141 7.06 -0.74 -2.59
N SER A 142 6.71 0.43 -3.13
CA SER A 142 7.64 1.56 -3.27
C SER A 142 8.04 2.17 -1.93
N THR A 143 7.27 1.91 -0.87
CA THR A 143 7.48 2.51 0.46
C THR A 143 8.11 1.53 1.44
N TYR A 144 7.55 0.32 1.55
CA TYR A 144 7.84 -0.61 2.64
C TYR A 144 8.54 -1.90 2.21
N ALA A 145 8.80 -2.10 0.92
CA ALA A 145 9.41 -3.32 0.40
C ALA A 145 10.52 -3.06 -0.65
N GLN A 146 11.17 -1.90 -0.56
CA GLN A 146 12.21 -1.47 -1.50
C GLN A 146 13.39 -2.45 -1.61
N SER A 147 13.74 -3.17 -0.53
CA SER A 147 14.77 -4.21 -0.60
C SER A 147 14.44 -5.35 -1.57
N LYS A 148 13.15 -5.68 -1.73
CA LYS A 148 12.65 -6.68 -2.67
C LYS A 148 12.37 -6.09 -4.05
N PHE A 149 12.04 -4.80 -4.12
CA PHE A 149 11.70 -4.08 -5.34
C PHE A 149 12.67 -2.91 -5.58
N PRO A 150 13.96 -3.18 -5.89
CA PRO A 150 15.00 -2.16 -5.93
C PRO A 150 14.81 -1.10 -7.03
N LEU A 151 13.96 -1.37 -8.03
CA LEU A 151 13.63 -0.38 -9.07
C LEU A 151 12.83 0.81 -8.52
N PHE A 152 12.14 0.66 -7.38
CA PHE A 152 11.48 1.80 -6.71
C PHE A 152 12.45 2.69 -5.92
N SER A 153 13.65 2.21 -5.60
CA SER A 153 14.66 3.00 -4.89
C SER A 153 15.51 3.89 -5.80
N LYS A 154 15.42 3.69 -7.13
CA LYS A 154 16.07 4.58 -8.08
C LYS A 154 15.26 5.87 -8.15
N THR A 155 15.78 6.94 -7.56
CA THR A 155 15.32 8.30 -7.89
C THR A 155 15.36 8.45 -9.40
N LEU A 156 14.25 8.88 -10.00
CA LEU A 156 14.14 9.28 -11.41
C LEU A 156 14.96 10.56 -11.70
N ALA A 157 16.19 10.63 -11.21
CA ALA A 157 17.12 11.75 -11.37
C ALA A 157 17.92 11.65 -12.68
N GLU A 158 17.61 10.69 -13.55
CA GLU A 158 18.24 10.50 -14.86
C GLU A 158 17.18 10.17 -15.92
N ASP A 159 16.17 11.02 -16.09
CA ASP A 159 15.59 11.19 -17.43
C ASP A 159 15.13 12.65 -17.60
N VAL A 160 16.10 13.47 -18.00
CA VAL A 160 15.87 14.79 -18.55
C VAL A 160 15.13 14.57 -19.88
N HIS A 161 13.80 14.63 -19.85
CA HIS A 161 13.03 14.73 -21.08
C HIS A 161 13.36 16.07 -21.76
N SER A 162 14.32 15.97 -22.66
CA SER A 162 14.65 16.93 -23.69
C SER A 162 13.92 16.50 -24.96
N HIS A 163 12.67 16.93 -25.10
CA HIS A 163 11.93 16.88 -26.36
C HIS A 163 11.14 18.17 -26.55
#